data_AF-Q54BC2-F1
#
_entry.id   AF-Q54BC2-F1
#
_cell.length_a   1.000
_cell.length_b   1.000
_cell.length_c   1.000
_cell.angle_alpha   90.00
_cell.angle_beta   90.00
_cell.angle_gamma   90.00
#
_symmetry.space_group_name_H-M   'P 1'
#
loop_
_entity.id
_entity.type
_entity.pdbx_description
1 polymer ?
#
loop_
_entity_poly.entity_id
_entity_poly.type
_entity_poly.pdbx_seq_one_letter_code
_entity_poly.pdbx_strand_id
1 'polypeptide(L)'
;MRHRGRRSTQHTHVREGIYIKKLIKQINPACRIQVKSVQILTSLIRDTTISIMNEAFHLVQLSNKRTLSARDVQTSVRLCTVGEISRHAVSEGVKRVTNFNSAKQYPPQPPPAKTATPSSPSSIPAPPISHPPIIPHSYLKTKVKQMNYNYRISNSSMHYLSAVIEYLLSEILELSSNGAVSAKRTLIQPRDIFLAIANDIELHSMYGHVIIPGGGTKPLFNSLSF
;
A
#
# COMPACT_ATOMS: atom_id res chain seq x y z
N MET A 1 -23.37 0.36 -29.84
CA MET A 1 -22.71 -0.35 -28.71
C MET A 1 -22.42 0.63 -27.57
N ARG A 2 -23.10 0.52 -26.43
CA ARG A 2 -22.88 1.43 -25.28
C ARG A 2 -21.59 1.06 -24.54
N HIS A 3 -20.62 1.97 -24.49
CA HIS A 3 -19.37 1.86 -23.73
C HIS A 3 -19.60 1.57 -22.24
N ARG A 4 -19.71 0.29 -21.87
CA ARG A 4 -19.79 -0.16 -20.47
C ARG A 4 -18.45 -0.06 -19.72
N GLY A 5 -17.32 0.06 -20.44
CA GLY A 5 -15.99 0.09 -19.83
C GLY A 5 -15.70 1.33 -18.97
N ARG A 6 -16.11 2.52 -19.42
CA ARG A 6 -15.72 3.78 -18.76
C ARG A 6 -16.32 3.96 -17.37
N ARG A 7 -17.54 3.44 -17.12
CA ARG A 7 -18.20 3.54 -15.80
C ARG A 7 -17.54 2.67 -14.73
N SER A 8 -17.09 1.46 -15.09
CA SER A 8 -16.45 0.53 -14.15
C SER A 8 -15.10 1.05 -13.66
N THR A 9 -14.26 1.55 -14.58
CA THR A 9 -12.95 2.11 -14.26
C THR A 9 -13.09 3.31 -13.32
N GLN A 10 -14.01 4.23 -13.62
CA GLN A 10 -14.31 5.39 -12.77
C GLN A 10 -14.73 4.96 -11.36
N HIS A 11 -15.68 4.04 -11.22
CA HIS A 11 -16.15 3.58 -9.90
C HIS A 11 -15.05 2.88 -9.08
N THR A 12 -14.13 2.16 -9.74
CA THR A 12 -12.98 1.54 -9.05
C THR A 12 -12.04 2.61 -8.51
N HIS A 13 -11.69 3.61 -9.32
CA HIS A 13 -10.88 4.76 -8.88
C HIS A 13 -11.50 5.52 -7.71
N VAL A 14 -12.83 5.58 -7.63
CA VAL A 14 -13.53 6.23 -6.51
C VAL A 14 -13.23 5.54 -5.17
N ARG A 15 -13.15 4.20 -5.13
CA ARG A 15 -12.89 3.47 -3.87
C ARG A 15 -11.45 3.60 -3.39
N GLU A 16 -10.46 3.43 -4.27
CA GLU A 16 -9.05 3.58 -3.89
C GLU A 16 -8.71 5.01 -3.48
N GLY A 17 -9.38 5.99 -4.10
CA GLY A 17 -9.23 7.39 -3.72
C GLY A 17 -9.61 7.67 -2.26
N ILE A 18 -10.47 6.87 -1.64
CA ILE A 18 -10.80 6.99 -0.22
C ILE A 18 -9.59 6.62 0.64
N TYR A 19 -8.89 5.53 0.30
CA TYR A 19 -7.73 5.05 1.06
C TYR A 19 -6.57 6.04 1.00
N ILE A 20 -6.27 6.56 -0.20
CA ILE A 20 -5.24 7.58 -0.40
C ILE A 20 -5.57 8.85 0.41
N LYS A 21 -6.83 9.30 0.40
CA LYS A 21 -7.25 10.47 1.19
C LYS A 21 -7.14 10.22 2.70
N LYS A 22 -7.46 9.02 3.18
CA LYS A 22 -7.30 8.65 4.60
C LYS A 22 -5.83 8.68 5.02
N LEU A 23 -4.94 8.12 4.20
CA LEU A 23 -3.50 8.15 4.44
C LEU A 23 -2.97 9.59 4.50
N ILE A 24 -3.36 10.44 3.55
CA ILE A 24 -3.01 11.87 3.61
C ILE A 24 -3.45 12.51 4.93
N LYS A 25 -4.64 12.17 5.44
CA LYS A 25 -5.11 12.73 6.71
C LYS A 25 -4.35 12.23 7.93
N GLN A 26 -3.71 11.07 7.88
CA GLN A 26 -2.81 10.62 8.93
C GLN A 26 -1.44 11.28 8.85
N ILE A 27 -0.90 11.40 7.63
CA ILE A 27 0.44 11.93 7.38
C ILE A 27 0.48 13.45 7.60
N ASN A 28 -0.43 14.18 6.94
CA ASN A 28 -0.53 15.63 7.05
C ASN A 28 -2.00 16.07 7.02
N PRO A 29 -2.64 16.23 8.20
CA PRO A 29 -4.06 16.56 8.30
C PRO A 29 -4.46 17.86 7.57
N ALA A 30 -3.54 18.83 7.48
CA ALA A 30 -3.75 20.11 6.80
C ALA A 30 -3.76 19.96 5.28
N CYS A 31 -3.12 18.92 4.74
CA CYS A 31 -3.04 18.70 3.31
C CYS A 31 -4.35 18.15 2.70
N ARG A 32 -4.54 18.49 1.44
CA ARG A 32 -5.51 17.92 0.50
C ARG A 32 -4.75 17.39 -0.72
N ILE A 33 -5.41 16.58 -1.53
CA ILE A 33 -4.81 16.00 -2.74
C ILE A 33 -5.73 16.19 -3.94
N GLN A 34 -5.16 16.59 -5.09
CA GLN A 34 -5.90 16.72 -6.34
C GLN A 34 -6.43 15.36 -6.81
N VAL A 35 -7.58 15.36 -7.50
CA VAL A 35 -8.17 14.14 -8.07
C VAL A 35 -7.20 13.48 -9.07
N LYS A 36 -6.51 14.27 -9.89
CA LYS A 36 -5.52 13.77 -10.85
C LYS A 36 -4.34 13.09 -10.13
N SER A 37 -3.85 13.66 -9.04
CA SER A 37 -2.84 13.05 -8.18
C SER A 37 -3.30 11.72 -7.59
N VAL A 38 -4.55 11.65 -7.11
CA VAL A 38 -5.14 10.40 -6.62
C VAL A 38 -5.16 9.34 -7.72
N GLN A 39 -5.50 9.70 -8.97
CA GLN A 39 -5.50 8.78 -10.10
C GLN A 39 -4.10 8.25 -10.42
N ILE A 40 -3.08 9.12 -10.42
CA ILE A 40 -1.67 8.75 -10.61
C ILE A 40 -1.23 7.72 -9.57
N LEU A 41 -1.43 8.03 -8.28
CA LEU A 41 -1.06 7.13 -7.19
C LEU A 41 -1.83 5.81 -7.25
N THR A 42 -3.11 5.87 -7.62
CA THR A 42 -3.92 4.66 -7.82
C THR A 42 -3.32 3.76 -8.90
N SER A 43 -2.94 4.33 -10.05
CA SER A 43 -2.30 3.56 -11.12
C SER A 43 -0.95 2.99 -10.68
N LEU A 44 -0.09 3.81 -10.07
CA LEU A 44 1.22 3.39 -9.57
C LEU A 44 1.10 2.21 -8.59
N ILE A 45 0.17 2.29 -7.63
CA ILE A 45 -0.04 1.22 -6.66
C ILE A 45 -0.56 -0.07 -7.29
N ARG A 46 -1.43 0.03 -8.31
CA ARG A 46 -1.90 -1.15 -9.06
C ARG A 46 -0.75 -1.80 -9.83
N ASP A 47 0.10 -1.01 -10.47
CA ASP A 47 1.25 -1.50 -11.23
C ASP A 47 2.27 -2.17 -10.29
N THR A 48 2.59 -1.55 -9.16
CA THR A 48 3.44 -2.14 -8.11
C THR A 48 2.85 -3.45 -7.58
N THR A 49 1.53 -3.49 -7.33
CA THR A 49 0.85 -4.70 -6.88
C THR A 49 0.99 -5.82 -7.90
N ILE A 50 0.79 -5.53 -9.19
CA ILE A 50 0.91 -6.51 -10.26
C ILE A 50 2.35 -7.02 -10.36
N SER A 51 3.34 -6.14 -10.32
CA SER A 51 4.77 -6.49 -10.38
C SER A 51 5.16 -7.47 -9.27
N ILE A 52 4.86 -7.12 -8.01
CA ILE A 52 5.10 -8.00 -6.85
C ILE A 52 4.38 -9.33 -7.04
N MET A 53 3.11 -9.30 -7.43
CA MET A 53 2.32 -10.52 -7.49
C MET A 53 2.77 -11.47 -8.61
N ASN A 54 3.20 -10.95 -9.76
CA ASN A 54 3.76 -11.77 -10.84
C ASN A 54 5.00 -12.52 -10.36
N GLU A 55 5.92 -11.84 -9.68
CA GLU A 55 7.12 -12.45 -9.11
C GLU A 55 6.76 -13.47 -8.02
N ALA A 56 5.80 -13.14 -7.15
CA ALA A 56 5.37 -14.04 -6.09
C ALA A 56 4.71 -15.32 -6.63
N PHE A 57 3.93 -15.24 -7.71
CA PHE A 57 3.38 -16.42 -8.37
C PHE A 57 4.44 -17.24 -9.11
N HIS A 58 5.45 -16.57 -9.67
CA HIS A 58 6.60 -17.26 -10.25
C HIS A 58 7.34 -18.09 -9.20
N LEU A 59 7.59 -17.53 -8.01
CA LEU A 59 8.17 -18.25 -6.87
C LEU A 59 7.32 -19.46 -6.42
N VAL A 60 5.99 -19.31 -6.40
CA VAL A 60 5.08 -20.43 -6.08
C VAL A 60 5.22 -21.55 -7.10
N GLN A 61 5.31 -21.22 -8.38
CA GLN A 61 5.51 -22.19 -9.45
C GLN A 61 6.87 -22.92 -9.31
N LEU A 62 7.96 -22.18 -9.08
CA LEU A 62 9.29 -22.75 -8.87
C LEU A 62 9.36 -23.68 -7.67
N SER A 63 8.61 -23.37 -6.61
CA SER A 63 8.54 -24.18 -5.39
C SER A 63 7.59 -25.39 -5.47
N ASN A 64 6.95 -25.62 -6.62
CA ASN A 64 5.94 -26.67 -6.84
C ASN A 64 4.82 -26.67 -5.78
N LYS A 65 4.44 -25.48 -5.28
CA LYS A 65 3.35 -25.28 -4.33
C LYS A 65 2.07 -24.90 -5.07
N ARG A 66 0.91 -25.19 -4.47
CA ARG A 66 -0.40 -24.73 -4.97
C ARG A 66 -0.96 -23.51 -4.22
N THR A 67 -0.27 -23.04 -3.19
CA THR A 67 -0.73 -21.92 -2.35
C THR A 67 0.33 -20.83 -2.27
N LEU A 68 -0.06 -19.61 -2.63
CA LEU A 68 0.69 -18.39 -2.38
C LEU A 68 0.66 -18.04 -0.88
N SER A 69 1.81 -18.12 -0.24
CA SER A 69 2.03 -17.83 1.18
C SER A 69 2.56 -16.40 1.40
N ALA A 70 2.57 -15.94 2.65
CA ALA A 70 3.19 -14.66 3.00
C ALA A 70 4.71 -14.65 2.71
N ARG A 71 5.35 -15.83 2.78
CA ARG A 71 6.78 -15.94 2.48
C ARG A 71 7.08 -15.69 1.00
N ASP A 72 6.21 -16.15 0.11
CA ASP A 72 6.38 -15.93 -1.34
C ASP A 72 6.27 -14.44 -1.68
N VAL A 73 5.29 -13.75 -1.08
CA VAL A 73 5.15 -12.29 -1.22
C VAL A 73 6.34 -11.55 -0.61
N GLN A 74 6.81 -11.96 0.57
CA GLN A 74 8.00 -11.35 1.20
C GLN A 74 9.23 -11.44 0.29
N THR A 75 9.51 -12.61 -0.27
CA THR A 75 10.65 -12.80 -1.18
C THR A 75 10.47 -11.94 -2.43
N SER A 76 9.29 -11.93 -3.04
CA SER A 76 8.99 -11.07 -4.18
C SER A 76 9.19 -9.57 -3.86
N VAL A 77 8.75 -9.10 -2.70
CA VAL A 77 8.96 -7.70 -2.29
C VAL A 77 10.44 -7.37 -2.25
N ARG A 78 11.29 -8.27 -1.76
CA ARG A 78 12.75 -8.08 -1.77
C ARG A 78 13.34 -8.04 -3.18
N LEU A 79 12.71 -8.69 -4.17
CA LEU A 79 13.13 -8.66 -5.56
C LEU A 79 12.66 -7.39 -6.29
N CYS A 80 11.49 -6.87 -5.94
CA CYS A 80 10.87 -5.71 -6.61
C CYS A 80 11.20 -4.36 -5.95
N THR A 81 11.85 -4.34 -4.79
CA THR A 81 12.14 -3.11 -4.03
C THR A 81 13.61 -3.06 -3.63
N VAL A 82 14.12 -1.87 -3.32
CA VAL A 82 15.55 -1.63 -3.09
C VAL A 82 15.83 -1.12 -1.68
N GLY A 83 17.06 -1.33 -1.22
CA GLY A 83 17.65 -0.69 -0.03
C GLY A 83 16.77 -0.65 1.21
N GLU A 84 16.65 0.54 1.82
CA GLU A 84 15.93 0.73 3.07
C GLU A 84 14.41 0.67 2.88
N ILE A 85 13.89 1.09 1.71
CA ILE A 85 12.49 0.85 1.32
C ILE A 85 12.16 -0.65 1.42
N SER A 86 13.02 -1.54 0.93
CA SER A 86 12.83 -2.99 1.00
C SER A 86 12.80 -3.48 2.45
N ARG A 87 13.72 -3.00 3.29
CA ARG A 87 13.82 -3.38 4.70
C ARG A 87 12.55 -3.02 5.46
N HIS A 88 12.11 -1.77 5.34
CA HIS A 88 10.92 -1.28 6.03
C HIS A 88 9.63 -1.91 5.49
N ALA A 89 9.49 -2.05 4.17
CA ALA A 89 8.35 -2.75 3.57
C ALA A 89 8.22 -4.19 4.10
N VAL A 90 9.33 -4.90 4.23
CA VAL A 90 9.34 -6.25 4.81
C VAL A 90 8.95 -6.23 6.29
N SER A 91 9.49 -5.29 7.07
CA SER A 91 9.16 -5.14 8.49
C SER A 91 7.66 -4.92 8.69
N GLU A 92 7.05 -4.00 7.94
CA GLU A 92 5.62 -3.72 8.00
C GLU A 92 4.76 -4.91 7.58
N GLY A 93 5.18 -5.65 6.56
CA GLY A 93 4.55 -6.90 6.15
C GLY A 93 4.55 -7.96 7.25
N VAL A 94 5.70 -8.20 7.89
CA VAL A 94 5.83 -9.17 8.99
C VAL A 94 4.99 -8.75 10.18
N LYS A 95 5.07 -7.48 10.60
CA LYS A 95 4.27 -6.92 11.70
C LYS A 95 2.78 -7.15 11.46
N ARG A 96 2.29 -6.89 10.24
CA ARG A 96 0.87 -7.09 9.90
C ARG A 96 0.44 -8.55 9.96
N VAL A 97 1.28 -9.48 9.49
CA VAL A 97 0.98 -10.92 9.55
C VAL A 97 0.96 -11.42 11.00
N THR A 98 1.89 -10.98 11.83
CA THR A 98 1.92 -11.31 13.26
C THR A 98 0.65 -10.85 13.96
N ASN A 99 0.22 -9.60 13.74
CA ASN A 99 -1.02 -9.06 14.30
C ASN A 99 -2.27 -9.80 13.79
N PHE A 100 -2.28 -10.21 12.52
CA PHE A 100 -3.38 -11.00 11.97
C PHE A 100 -3.46 -12.39 12.61
N ASN A 101 -2.32 -13.04 12.80
CA ASN A 101 -2.28 -14.37 13.40
C ASN A 101 -2.70 -14.33 14.88
N SER A 102 -2.28 -13.31 15.64
CA SER A 102 -2.69 -13.15 17.04
C SER A 102 -4.19 -12.87 17.17
N ALA A 103 -4.76 -11.99 16.33
CA ALA A 103 -6.20 -11.74 16.31
C ALA A 103 -7.02 -12.99 15.93
N LYS A 104 -6.47 -13.88 15.12
CA LYS A 104 -7.09 -15.17 14.78
C LYS A 104 -7.01 -16.18 15.93
N GLN A 105 -5.91 -16.17 16.69
CA GLN A 105 -5.72 -17.04 17.86
C GLN A 105 -6.60 -16.61 19.04
N TYR A 106 -6.80 -15.30 19.21
CA TYR A 106 -7.60 -14.72 20.30
C TYR A 106 -8.80 -13.95 19.74
N PRO A 107 -9.82 -14.65 19.21
CA PRO A 107 -11.03 -13.98 18.75
C PRO A 107 -11.69 -13.23 19.92
N PRO A 108 -12.34 -12.08 19.66
CA PRO A 108 -13.04 -11.32 20.71
C PRO A 108 -14.00 -12.24 21.45
N GLN A 109 -13.89 -12.29 22.79
CA GLN A 109 -14.84 -13.04 23.59
C GLN A 109 -16.24 -12.47 23.39
N PRO A 110 -17.28 -13.33 23.34
CA PRO A 110 -18.64 -12.84 23.24
C PRO A 110 -18.93 -11.85 24.38
N PRO A 111 -19.75 -10.81 24.14
CA PRO A 111 -20.10 -9.87 25.18
C PRO A 111 -20.63 -10.65 26.41
N PRO A 112 -20.22 -10.28 27.63
CA PRO A 112 -20.61 -11.01 28.82
C PRO A 112 -22.14 -11.10 28.89
N ALA A 113 -22.66 -12.29 29.14
CA ALA A 113 -24.07 -12.50 29.38
C ALA A 113 -24.53 -11.56 30.51
N LYS A 114 -25.70 -10.93 30.38
CA LYS A 114 -26.24 -9.89 31.29
C LYS A 114 -26.42 -10.33 32.76
N THR A 115 -26.01 -11.54 33.10
CA THR A 115 -26.20 -12.17 34.40
C THR A 115 -24.93 -12.92 34.79
N ALA A 116 -23.86 -12.22 35.15
CA ALA A 116 -22.75 -12.84 35.87
C ALA A 116 -21.95 -11.79 36.66
N THR A 117 -21.82 -12.07 37.95
CA THR A 117 -20.96 -11.44 38.95
C THR A 117 -19.51 -11.26 38.47
N PRO A 118 -18.75 -10.28 39.01
CA PRO A 118 -17.41 -9.95 38.56
C PRO A 118 -16.47 -11.17 38.67
N SER A 119 -16.21 -11.82 37.54
CA SER A 119 -15.16 -12.82 37.42
C SER A 119 -13.80 -12.14 37.50
N SER A 120 -12.90 -12.72 38.30
CA SER A 120 -11.50 -12.31 38.49
C SER A 120 -10.80 -11.93 37.17
N PRO A 121 -9.84 -10.99 37.20
CA PRO A 121 -9.25 -10.43 36.00
C PRO A 121 -8.71 -11.55 35.13
N SER A 122 -9.20 -11.64 33.89
CA SER A 122 -8.68 -12.57 32.91
C SER A 122 -7.18 -12.36 32.78
N SER A 123 -6.38 -13.37 33.10
CA SER A 123 -4.91 -13.38 32.92
C SER A 123 -4.49 -13.38 31.44
N ILE A 124 -5.43 -13.19 30.52
CA ILE A 124 -5.21 -13.18 29.08
C ILE A 124 -4.80 -11.75 28.69
N PRO A 125 -3.59 -11.54 28.12
CA PRO A 125 -3.19 -10.23 27.65
C PRO A 125 -4.15 -9.76 26.55
N ALA A 126 -4.66 -8.53 26.68
CA ALA A 126 -5.45 -7.92 25.63
C ALA A 126 -4.62 -7.87 24.33
N PRO A 127 -5.22 -8.15 23.16
CA PRO A 127 -4.48 -8.08 21.90
C PRO A 127 -3.94 -6.66 21.69
N PRO A 128 -2.74 -6.50 21.08
CA PRO A 128 -2.19 -5.18 20.79
C PRO A 128 -3.17 -4.35 19.97
N ILE A 129 -3.36 -3.08 20.36
CA ILE A 129 -4.19 -2.12 19.62
C ILE A 129 -3.54 -1.89 18.26
N SER A 130 -4.04 -2.59 17.24
CA SER A 130 -3.64 -2.42 15.85
C SER A 130 -4.65 -1.49 15.18
N HIS A 131 -4.21 -0.34 14.67
CA HIS A 131 -5.05 0.43 13.75
C HIS A 131 -5.45 -0.46 12.56
N PRO A 132 -6.74 -0.46 12.18
CA PRO A 132 -7.19 -1.27 11.05
C PRO A 132 -6.46 -0.82 9.78
N PRO A 133 -6.11 -1.75 8.88
CA PRO A 133 -5.45 -1.39 7.63
C PRO A 133 -6.34 -0.43 6.84
N ILE A 134 -5.76 0.63 6.30
CA ILE A 134 -6.49 1.62 5.50
C ILE A 134 -6.81 1.02 4.15
N ILE A 135 -5.85 0.31 3.56
CA ILE A 135 -6.08 -0.48 2.35
C ILE A 135 -6.56 -1.87 2.80
N PRO A 136 -7.78 -2.31 2.44
CA PRO A 136 -8.24 -3.63 2.85
C PRO A 136 -7.55 -4.75 2.06
N HIS A 137 -7.05 -5.77 2.76
CA HIS A 137 -6.50 -6.97 2.14
C HIS A 137 -7.52 -7.69 1.22
N SER A 138 -8.82 -7.61 1.52
CA SER A 138 -9.90 -8.17 0.69
C SER A 138 -10.03 -7.46 -0.65
N TYR A 139 -9.79 -6.15 -0.67
CA TYR A 139 -9.76 -5.35 -1.89
C TYR A 139 -8.61 -5.83 -2.79
N LEU A 140 -7.39 -5.91 -2.24
CA LEU A 140 -6.23 -6.40 -2.97
C LEU A 140 -6.43 -7.84 -3.44
N LYS A 141 -6.95 -8.73 -2.59
CA LYS A 141 -7.24 -10.12 -2.97
C LYS A 141 -8.18 -10.21 -4.17
N THR A 142 -9.18 -9.35 -4.25
CA THR A 142 -10.10 -9.29 -5.39
C THR A 142 -9.36 -8.87 -6.66
N LYS A 143 -8.45 -7.90 -6.56
CA LYS A 143 -7.61 -7.45 -7.69
C LYS A 143 -6.61 -8.50 -8.14
N VAL A 144 -5.94 -9.17 -7.20
CA VAL A 144 -5.01 -10.25 -7.50
C VAL A 144 -5.71 -11.42 -8.19
N LYS A 145 -6.94 -11.77 -7.79
CA LYS A 145 -7.72 -12.82 -8.46
C LYS A 145 -8.03 -12.49 -9.93
N GLN A 146 -8.08 -11.21 -10.31
CA GLN A 146 -8.29 -10.78 -11.70
C GLN A 146 -7.08 -11.04 -12.60
N MET A 147 -5.92 -11.33 -12.01
CA MET A 147 -4.71 -11.69 -12.74
C MET A 147 -4.74 -13.13 -13.28
N ASN A 148 -5.81 -13.90 -13.02
CA ASN A 148 -6.07 -15.24 -13.57
C ASN A 148 -5.01 -16.31 -13.28
N TYR A 149 -4.31 -16.18 -12.15
CA TYR A 149 -3.42 -17.25 -11.66
C TYR A 149 -4.23 -18.38 -11.01
N ASN A 150 -3.94 -19.63 -11.39
CA ASN A 150 -4.59 -20.82 -10.84
C ASN A 150 -3.92 -21.32 -9.54
N TYR A 151 -3.71 -20.41 -8.59
CA TYR A 151 -3.11 -20.71 -7.28
C TYR A 151 -4.04 -20.28 -6.15
N ARG A 152 -4.06 -21.06 -5.07
CA ARG A 152 -4.74 -20.65 -3.84
C ARG A 152 -4.00 -19.48 -3.21
N ILE A 153 -4.71 -18.43 -2.82
CA ILE A 153 -4.12 -17.26 -2.15
C ILE A 153 -4.43 -17.33 -0.65
N SER A 154 -3.40 -17.49 0.17
CA SER A 154 -3.54 -17.44 1.63
C SER A 154 -4.03 -16.06 2.11
N ASN A 155 -4.66 -15.99 3.28
CA ASN A 155 -5.04 -14.68 3.82
C ASN A 155 -3.82 -13.91 4.32
N SER A 156 -2.87 -14.58 4.96
CA SER A 156 -1.63 -13.96 5.45
C SER A 156 -0.83 -13.30 4.33
N SER A 157 -0.79 -13.86 3.11
CA SER A 157 -0.11 -13.21 1.98
C SER A 157 -0.76 -11.88 1.58
N MET A 158 -2.09 -11.79 1.66
CA MET A 158 -2.82 -10.56 1.35
C MET A 158 -2.71 -9.53 2.47
N HIS A 159 -2.63 -9.93 3.74
CA HIS A 159 -2.30 -9.02 4.84
C HIS A 159 -0.89 -8.45 4.68
N TYR A 160 0.07 -9.28 4.30
CA TYR A 160 1.44 -8.86 4.04
C TYR A 160 1.50 -7.85 2.90
N LEU A 161 0.94 -8.20 1.73
CA LEU A 161 0.89 -7.33 0.56
C LEU A 161 0.21 -5.99 0.90
N SER A 162 -0.89 -6.03 1.64
CA SER A 162 -1.60 -4.82 2.05
C SER A 162 -0.76 -3.86 2.86
N ALA A 163 0.05 -4.37 3.79
CA ALA A 163 0.94 -3.53 4.59
C ALA A 163 2.07 -2.93 3.75
N VAL A 164 2.66 -3.71 2.84
CA VAL A 164 3.69 -3.23 1.91
C VAL A 164 3.17 -2.10 1.03
N ILE A 165 1.98 -2.28 0.45
CA ILE A 165 1.36 -1.28 -0.41
C ILE A 165 1.01 -0.01 0.37
N GLU A 166 0.52 -0.13 1.61
CA GLU A 166 0.23 1.00 2.49
C GLU A 166 1.51 1.76 2.86
N TYR A 167 2.60 1.05 3.15
CA TYR A 167 3.92 1.62 3.41
C TYR A 167 4.46 2.41 2.20
N LEU A 168 4.55 1.78 1.03
CA LEU A 168 5.08 2.40 -0.18
C LEU A 168 4.26 3.63 -0.59
N LEU A 169 2.94 3.56 -0.46
CA LEU A 169 2.07 4.71 -0.73
C LEU A 169 2.32 5.83 0.27
N SER A 170 2.49 5.52 1.56
CA SER A 170 2.76 6.51 2.60
C SER A 170 4.07 7.25 2.35
N GLU A 171 5.12 6.53 1.97
CA GLU A 171 6.44 7.10 1.65
C GLU A 171 6.34 8.18 0.56
N ILE A 172 5.70 7.84 -0.56
CA ILE A 172 5.49 8.78 -1.66
C ILE A 172 4.64 9.97 -1.21
N LEU A 173 3.59 9.72 -0.41
CA LEU A 173 2.67 10.74 0.05
C LEU A 173 3.29 11.73 1.04
N GLU A 174 4.15 11.25 1.92
CA GLU A 174 4.89 12.07 2.88
C GLU A 174 5.79 13.06 2.15
N LEU A 175 6.65 12.55 1.25
CA LEU A 175 7.52 13.38 0.42
C LEU A 175 6.74 14.34 -0.49
N SER A 176 5.62 13.89 -1.06
CA SER A 176 4.74 14.75 -1.87
C SER A 176 4.11 15.87 -1.03
N SER A 177 3.72 15.58 0.21
CA SER A 177 3.15 16.57 1.11
C SER A 177 4.18 17.61 1.53
N ASN A 178 5.41 17.18 1.82
CA ASN A 178 6.55 18.04 2.12
C ASN A 178 6.86 18.95 0.92
N GLY A 179 6.86 18.41 -0.30
CA GLY A 179 7.04 19.20 -1.53
C GLY A 179 5.96 20.27 -1.71
N ALA A 180 4.70 19.94 -1.46
CA ALA A 180 3.60 20.91 -1.54
C ALA A 180 3.73 22.02 -0.49
N VAL A 181 4.07 21.67 0.76
CA VAL A 181 4.25 22.63 1.87
C VAL A 181 5.45 23.55 1.59
N SER A 182 6.56 23.02 1.11
CA SER A 182 7.74 23.82 0.69
C SER A 182 7.40 24.80 -0.43
N ALA A 183 6.46 24.44 -1.31
CA ALA A 183 5.90 25.33 -2.32
C ALA A 183 4.77 26.25 -1.78
N LYS A 184 4.64 26.38 -0.45
CA LYS A 184 3.62 27.18 0.26
C LYS A 184 2.18 26.80 -0.12
N ARG A 185 1.93 25.53 -0.42
CA ARG A 185 0.60 24.99 -0.76
C ARG A 185 0.18 23.90 0.23
N THR A 186 -1.13 23.80 0.45
CA THR A 186 -1.74 22.69 1.18
C THR A 186 -2.39 21.65 0.26
N LEU A 187 -2.30 21.84 -1.06
CA LEU A 187 -2.88 20.96 -2.07
C LEU A 187 -1.76 20.24 -2.84
N ILE A 188 -1.68 18.93 -2.67
CA ILE A 188 -0.75 18.05 -3.39
C ILE A 188 -1.23 17.90 -4.84
N GLN A 189 -0.31 18.17 -5.77
CA GLN A 189 -0.49 18.17 -7.22
C GLN A 189 0.36 17.07 -7.87
N PRO A 190 0.13 16.73 -9.16
CA PRO A 190 0.96 15.77 -9.87
C PRO A 190 2.46 16.12 -9.87
N ARG A 191 2.77 17.42 -9.90
CA ARG A 191 4.14 17.94 -9.78
C ARG A 191 4.82 17.54 -8.48
N ASP A 192 4.09 17.56 -7.37
CA ASP A 192 4.66 17.23 -6.06
C ASP A 192 5.03 15.73 -5.99
N ILE A 193 4.19 14.86 -6.56
CA ILE A 193 4.48 13.42 -6.66
C ILE A 193 5.68 13.16 -7.57
N PHE A 194 5.74 13.82 -8.72
CA PHE A 194 6.86 13.69 -9.64
C PHE A 194 8.17 14.09 -8.97
N LEU A 195 8.20 15.24 -8.29
CA LEU A 195 9.40 15.70 -7.59
C LEU A 195 9.76 14.81 -6.41
N ALA A 196 8.78 14.29 -5.66
CA ALA A 196 9.03 13.33 -4.59
C ALA A 196 9.78 12.09 -5.11
N ILE A 197 9.28 11.48 -6.19
CA ILE A 197 9.92 10.31 -6.81
C ILE A 197 11.27 10.66 -7.45
N ALA A 198 11.38 11.80 -8.14
CA ALA A 198 12.59 12.16 -8.88
C ALA A 198 13.74 12.68 -8.00
N ASN A 199 13.46 13.05 -6.75
CA ASN A 199 14.46 13.54 -5.81
C ASN A 199 14.90 12.48 -4.80
N ASP A 200 14.07 11.48 -4.54
CA ASP A 200 14.44 10.35 -3.69
C ASP A 200 15.11 9.24 -4.52
N ILE A 201 16.30 8.79 -4.09
CA ILE A 201 17.13 7.86 -4.87
C ILE A 201 16.46 6.49 -5.02
N GLU A 202 15.89 5.97 -3.93
CA GLU A 202 15.32 4.62 -3.92
C GLU A 202 13.98 4.60 -4.67
N LEU A 203 13.13 5.61 -4.47
CA LEU A 203 11.90 5.78 -5.24
C LEU A 203 12.19 6.07 -6.72
N HIS A 204 13.22 6.83 -7.04
CA HIS A 204 13.62 7.05 -8.43
C HIS A 204 14.10 5.76 -9.09
N SER A 205 14.86 4.93 -8.37
CA SER A 205 15.29 3.62 -8.85
C SER A 205 14.09 2.73 -9.18
N MET A 206 13.04 2.76 -8.36
CA MET A 206 11.85 1.93 -8.53
C MET A 206 10.86 2.50 -9.56
N TYR A 207 10.64 3.81 -9.57
CA TYR A 207 9.52 4.46 -10.27
C TYR A 207 9.96 5.55 -11.26
N GLY A 208 11.26 5.77 -11.46
CA GLY A 208 11.78 6.82 -12.34
C GLY A 208 11.36 6.67 -13.81
N HIS A 209 11.01 5.46 -14.24
CA HIS A 209 10.49 5.16 -15.58
C HIS A 209 8.98 5.42 -15.71
N VAL A 210 8.27 5.69 -14.60
CA VAL A 210 6.82 5.90 -14.60
C VAL A 210 6.51 7.30 -15.13
N ILE A 211 5.65 7.38 -16.14
CA ILE A 211 5.16 8.66 -16.66
C ILE A 211 4.11 9.22 -15.72
N ILE A 212 4.33 10.44 -15.23
CA ILE A 212 3.41 11.17 -14.34
C ILE A 212 2.79 12.35 -15.09
N PRO A 213 1.55 12.22 -15.60
CA PRO A 213 0.91 13.31 -16.35
C PRO A 213 0.71 14.57 -15.51
N GLY A 214 1.30 15.68 -15.94
CA GLY A 214 1.33 16.94 -15.16
C GLY A 214 2.47 17.02 -14.13
N GLY A 215 3.41 16.06 -14.15
CA GLY A 215 4.63 16.08 -13.36
C GLY A 215 5.66 17.11 -13.84
N GLY A 216 5.67 17.41 -15.15
CA GLY A 216 6.69 18.28 -15.76
C GLY A 216 8.06 17.60 -15.80
N THR A 217 9.12 18.39 -15.77
CA THR A 217 10.51 17.90 -15.73
C THR A 217 11.22 18.39 -14.46
N LYS A 218 12.24 17.66 -14.04
CA LYS A 218 13.12 18.09 -12.94
C LYS A 218 13.97 19.26 -13.47
N PRO A 219 13.95 20.44 -12.81
CA PRO A 219 14.79 21.56 -13.24
C PRO A 219 16.26 21.17 -13.14
N LEU A 220 16.99 21.27 -14.25
CA LEU A 220 18.44 21.14 -14.29
C LEU A 220 19.00 22.55 -14.17
N PHE A 221 19.44 22.95 -12.97
CA PHE A 221 20.32 24.09 -12.89
C PHE A 221 21.68 23.61 -13.38
N ASN A 222 22.04 23.96 -14.63
CA ASN A 222 23.44 23.94 -15.01
C ASN A 222 24.12 24.89 -14.02
N SER A 223 24.83 24.35 -13.04
CA SER A 223 25.82 25.09 -12.30
C SER A 223 26.88 25.48 -13.31
N LEU A 224 26.67 26.59 -14.02
CA LEU A 224 27.75 27.32 -14.64
C LEU A 224 28.61 27.82 -13.48
N SER A 225 29.53 26.96 -13.07
CA SER A 225 30.71 27.30 -12.31
C SER A 225 31.46 28.36 -13.12
N PHE A 226 31.33 29.62 -12.68
CA PHE A 226 32.35 30.64 -12.92
C PHE A 226 33.47 30.44 -11.90
#